data_AF-A0AAU3KV18-F1
#
_entry.id   AF-A0AAU3KV18-F1
#
_cell.length_a   1.000
_cell.length_b   1.000
_cell.length_c   1.000
_cell.angle_alpha   90.00
_cell.angle_beta   90.00
_cell.angle_gamma   90.00
#
_symmetry.space_group_name_H-M   'P 1'
#
loop_
_entity.id
_entity.type
_entity.pdbx_description
1 polymer ?
#
loop_
_entity_poly.entity_id
_entity_poly.type
_entity_poly.pdbx_seq_one_letter_code
_entity_poly.pdbx_strand_id
1 'polypeptide(L)' 'MRSPILVALGVIIGLAGLLWSLQGFGVVSGSPMSNTVTWSIIGPVVFIAGILLAVRGYRR' A
#
# COMPACT_ATOMS: atom_id res chain seq x y z
N MET A 1 18.47 -11.39 -10.63
CA MET A 1 19.23 -10.36 -9.88
C MET A 1 18.35 -9.66 -8.83
N ARG A 2 18.03 -10.34 -7.72
CA ARG A 2 17.10 -9.79 -6.72
C ARG A 2 17.60 -8.43 -6.23
N SER A 3 16.79 -7.38 -6.38
CA SER A 3 17.11 -6.05 -5.87
C SER A 3 16.45 -5.87 -4.50
N PRO A 4 17.20 -6.01 -3.39
CA PRO A 4 16.63 -5.93 -2.04
C PRO A 4 16.00 -4.57 -1.75
N ILE A 5 16.54 -3.50 -2.35
CA ILE A 5 16.01 -2.13 -2.21
C ILE A 5 14.61 -2.02 -2.83
N LEU A 6 14.41 -2.52 -4.05
CA LEU A 6 13.10 -2.48 -4.71
C LEU A 6 12.06 -3.33 -3.97
N VAL A 7 12.49 -4.46 -3.40
CA VAL A 7 11.63 -5.30 -2.56
C VAL A 7 11.21 -4.54 -1.31
N ALA A 8 12.16 -3.97 -0.56
CA ALA A 8 11.88 -3.22 0.66
C ALA A 8 10.95 -2.03 0.39
N LEU A 9 11.23 -1.26 -0.67
CA LEU A 9 10.40 -0.12 -1.06
C LEU A 9 8.97 -0.57 -1.43
N GLY A 10 8.83 -1.67 -2.17
CA GLY A 10 7.53 -2.22 -2.52
C GLY A 10 6.73 -2.69 -1.31
N VAL A 11 7.38 -3.32 -0.34
CA VAL A 11 6.76 -3.73 0.92
C VAL A 11 6.29 -2.51 1.73
N ILE A 12 7.12 -1.49 1.88
CA ILE A 12 6.75 -0.26 2.62
C ILE A 12 5.55 0.42 1.96
N ILE A 13 5.59 0.61 0.64
CA ILE A 13 4.48 1.20 -0.12
C ILE A 13 3.22 0.34 0.01
N GLY A 14 3.36 -0.98 -0.07
CA GLY A 14 2.27 -1.94 0.12
C GLY A 14 1.61 -1.77 1.48
N LEU A 15 2.39 -1.81 2.56
CA LEU A 15 1.88 -1.67 3.92
C LEU A 15 1.19 -0.31 4.15
N ALA A 16 1.75 0.78 3.59
CA ALA A 16 1.11 2.09 3.64
C ALA A 16 -0.25 2.09 2.90
N GLY A 17 -0.31 1.53 1.69
CA GLY A 17 -1.55 1.39 0.94
C GLY A 17 -2.59 0.54 1.66
N LEU A 18 -2.17 -0.56 2.30
CA LEU A 18 -3.05 -1.39 3.12
C LEU A 18 -3.62 -0.60 4.30
N LEU A 19 -2.79 0.12 5.05
CA LEU A 19 -3.24 0.95 6.15
C LEU A 19 -4.26 2.00 5.70
N TRP A 20 -3.97 2.71 4.61
CA TRP A 20 -4.88 3.70 4.04
C TRP A 20 -6.19 3.10 3.56
N SER A 21 -6.15 1.89 3.00
CA SER A 21 -7.33 1.15 2.58
C SER A 21 -8.22 0.81 3.78
N LEU A 22 -7.61 0.28 4.84
CA LEU A 22 -8.29 -0.01 6.10
C LEU A 22 -8.86 1.24 6.77
N GLN A 23 -8.19 2.39 6.63
CA GLN A 23 -8.73 3.67 7.07
C GLN A 23 -9.94 4.10 6.24
N GLY A 24 -9.81 4.06 4.91
CA GLY A 24 -10.91 4.38 3.99
C GLY A 24 -12.18 3.60 4.29
N PHE A 25 -12.05 2.29 4.54
CA PHE A 25 -13.16 1.39 4.88
C PHE A 25 -13.62 1.48 6.34
N GLY A 26 -12.98 2.30 7.18
CA GLY A 26 -13.37 2.51 8.57
C GLY A 26 -12.91 1.44 9.55
N VAL A 27 -12.12 0.45 9.10
CA VAL A 27 -11.52 -0.59 9.96
C VAL A 27 -10.51 0.04 10.92
N VAL A 28 -9.71 1.00 10.41
CA VAL A 28 -8.81 1.83 11.22
C VAL A 28 -9.39 3.24 11.29
N SER A 29 -9.57 3.76 12.51
CA SER A 29 -10.23 5.05 12.74
C SER A 29 -9.34 6.04 13.49
N GLY A 30 -9.81 7.28 13.66
CA GLY A 30 -9.11 8.31 14.44
C GLY A 30 -8.23 9.26 13.61
N SER A 31 -8.36 9.23 12.28
CA SER A 31 -7.70 10.17 11.37
C SER A 31 -8.69 10.80 10.40
N PRO A 32 -8.36 11.95 9.76
CA PRO A 32 -9.15 12.53 8.68
C PRO A 32 -9.34 11.62 7.46
N MET A 33 -8.61 10.49 7.41
CA MET A 33 -8.68 9.52 6.32
C MET A 33 -9.80 8.49 6.51
N SER A 34 -10.37 8.41 7.71
CA SER A 34 -11.25 7.32 8.14
C SER A 34 -12.65 7.43 7.54
N ASN A 35 -13.23 6.32 7.07
CA ASN A 35 -14.60 6.27 6.51
C ASN A 35 -14.84 7.25 5.34
N THR A 36 -13.87 7.34 4.42
CA THR A 36 -13.97 8.21 3.24
C THR A 36 -13.78 7.43 1.95
N VAL A 37 -14.50 7.85 0.89
CA VAL A 37 -14.36 7.27 -0.46
C VAL A 37 -12.95 7.48 -1.02
N THR A 38 -12.36 8.65 -0.75
CA THR A 38 -11.00 8.99 -1.21
C THR A 38 -9.98 7.94 -0.80
N TRP A 39 -9.92 7.60 0.48
CA TRP A 39 -8.92 6.65 0.99
C TRP A 39 -9.30 5.19 0.71
N SER A 40 -10.60 4.90 0.57
CA SER A 40 -11.09 3.60 0.08
C SER A 40 -10.65 3.27 -1.34
N ILE A 41 -10.30 4.29 -2.16
CA ILE A 41 -9.80 4.11 -3.53
C ILE A 41 -8.27 4.21 -3.57
N ILE A 42 -7.69 5.23 -2.93
CA ILE A 42 -6.24 5.45 -2.94
C ILE A 42 -5.50 4.28 -2.28
N GLY A 43 -5.99 3.79 -1.14
CA GLY A 43 -5.37 2.70 -0.39
C GLY A 43 -5.14 1.43 -1.23
N PRO A 44 -6.18 0.84 -1.83
CA PRO A 44 -6.04 -0.32 -2.71
C PRO A 44 -5.09 -0.08 -3.90
N VAL A 45 -5.15 1.09 -4.55
CA VAL A 45 -4.27 1.41 -5.68
C VAL A 45 -2.80 1.41 -5.24
N VAL A 46 -2.49 2.05 -4.11
CA VAL A 46 -1.14 2.12 -3.56
C VAL A 46 -0.67 0.74 -3.09
N PHE A 47 -1.55 -0.06 -2.48
CA PHE A 47 -1.25 -1.43 -2.08
C PHE A 47 -0.83 -2.29 -3.27
N ILE A 48 -1.61 -2.25 -4.36
CA ILE A 48 -1.31 -2.97 -5.61
C ILE A 48 0.02 -2.48 -6.20
N ALA A 49 0.25 -1.18 -6.25
CA ALA A 49 1.51 -0.62 -6.76
C ALA A 49 2.73 -1.10 -5.94
N GLY A 50 2.61 -1.15 -4.61
CA GLY A 50 3.63 -1.69 -3.71
C GLY A 50 3.93 -3.16 -3.99
N ILE A 51 2.89 -4.00 -4.13
CA ILE A 51 3.04 -5.42 -4.51
C ILE A 51 3.77 -5.55 -5.85
N LEU A 52 3.34 -4.80 -6.88
CA LEU A 52 3.96 -4.85 -8.20
C LEU A 52 5.44 -4.45 -8.15
N LEU A 53 5.80 -3.45 -7.35
CA LEU A 53 7.18 -3.03 -7.16
C LEU A 53 8.00 -4.12 -6.45
N ALA A 54 7.47 -4.72 -5.38
CA ALA A 54 8.14 -5.79 -4.64
C ALA A 54 8.38 -7.02 -5.53
N VAL A 55 7.37 -7.44 -6.30
CA VAL A 55 7.46 -8.56 -7.25
C VAL A 55 8.50 -8.27 -8.34
N ARG A 56 8.50 -7.04 -8.89
CA ARG A 56 9.52 -6.63 -9.86
C ARG A 56 10.91 -6.63 -9.24
N GLY A 57 11.09 -6.15 -8.02
CA GLY A 57 12.38 -6.19 -7.31
C GLY A 57 12.89 -7.61 -7.08
N TYR A 58 11.99 -8.54 -6.78
CA TYR A 58 12.32 -9.96 -6.58
C TYR A 58 12.63 -10.69 -7.89
N ARG A 59 11.97 -10.33 -9.00
CA ARG A 59 12.21 -10.90 -10.33
C ARG A 59 13.38 -10.24 -11.08
N ARG A 60 13.75 -9.03 -10.66
CA ARG A 60 15.09 -8.43 -10.83
C ARG A 60 16.11 -9.54 -10.87
#